data_AF-A0A6G5R7Y3-F1
#
_entry.id   AF-A0A6G5R7Y3-F1
#
_cell.length_a   1.000
_cell.length_b   1.000
_cell.length_c   1.000
_cell.angle_alpha   90.00
_cell.angle_beta   90.00
_cell.angle_gamma   90.00
#
_symmetry.space_group_name_H-M   'P 1'
#
loop_
_entity.id
_entity.type
_entity.pdbx_description
1 polymer ?
#
loop_
_entity_poly.entity_id
_entity_poly.type
_entity_poly.pdbx_seq_one_letter_code
_entity_poly.pdbx_strand_id
1 'polypeptide(L)'
;MSENQNLLAEQRRSLILDEVRRRGGVRVNELTRKLGVSDMTVRRDLDALARQGVLEKVHGGAVPVVEASTHEPGFEAKSGLELTAKEDIARAAAKLVTPGAAIALSGGTTTFALAHQLLDVPDLTVVTNSVRVADVFHAAQRTSGPRQGAATVVLTGGVRTPSDSLVGPVADQAIAALHFDLLFLGVHGISVEAGLSTPNLAEAETNRRLVQSARRVVVVADHTKWGKVGLSSFASLERIDTLVTDAGLPDEARGVVAEHLRRLVVAGEPEDDADI
;
A
#
# COMPACT_ATOMS: atom_id res chain seq x y z
N MET A 1 -27.52 20.05 -6.84
CA MET A 1 -27.99 18.84 -7.56
C MET A 1 -26.79 17.93 -7.72
N SER A 2 -26.92 16.66 -7.32
CA SER A 2 -25.84 15.79 -6.84
C SER A 2 -24.84 15.33 -7.93
N GLU A 3 -23.57 15.70 -7.79
CA GLU A 3 -22.42 15.17 -8.57
C GLU A 3 -22.25 13.64 -8.49
N ASN A 4 -22.86 12.97 -7.49
CA ASN A 4 -22.71 11.52 -7.28
C ASN A 4 -23.49 10.61 -8.25
N GLN A 5 -24.37 11.12 -9.10
CA GLN A 5 -25.18 10.26 -9.98
C GLN A 5 -24.39 9.59 -11.12
N ASN A 6 -23.14 10.01 -11.36
CA ASN A 6 -22.27 9.49 -12.41
C ASN A 6 -21.01 8.78 -11.89
N LEU A 7 -21.00 8.34 -10.62
CA LEU A 7 -19.87 7.59 -10.08
C LEU A 7 -19.72 6.22 -10.74
N LEU A 8 -18.50 5.93 -11.20
CA LEU A 8 -18.13 4.58 -11.65
C LEU A 8 -18.31 3.57 -10.51
N ALA A 9 -18.55 2.30 -10.87
CA ALA A 9 -18.80 1.26 -9.88
C ALA A 9 -17.65 1.11 -8.87
N GLU A 10 -16.40 1.24 -9.32
CA GLU A 10 -15.22 1.17 -8.45
C GLU A 10 -15.12 2.37 -7.49
N GLN A 11 -15.31 3.60 -7.99
CA GLN A 11 -15.32 4.80 -7.16
C GLN A 11 -16.42 4.72 -6.09
N ARG A 12 -17.61 4.27 -6.47
CA ARG A 12 -18.73 4.08 -5.53
C ARG A 12 -18.41 3.02 -4.48
N ARG A 13 -17.76 1.93 -4.88
CA ARG A 13 -17.33 0.87 -3.96
C ARG A 13 -16.27 1.36 -2.96
N SER A 14 -15.30 2.17 -3.42
CA SER A 14 -14.33 2.82 -2.53
C SER A 14 -15.05 3.67 -1.48
N LEU A 15 -15.97 4.54 -1.91
CA LEU A 15 -16.75 5.39 -0.98
C LEU A 15 -17.57 4.60 0.04
N ILE A 16 -18.09 3.43 -0.35
CA ILE A 16 -18.81 2.54 0.57
C ILE A 16 -17.85 1.97 1.63
N LEU A 17 -16.66 1.53 1.23
CA LEU A 17 -15.66 0.97 2.13
C LEU A 17 -15.15 2.01 3.13
N ASP A 18 -14.86 3.22 2.65
CA ASP A 18 -14.41 4.33 3.49
C ASP A 18 -15.48 4.65 4.55
N GLU A 19 -16.76 4.61 4.18
CA GLU A 19 -17.87 4.84 5.10
C GLU A 19 -18.03 3.71 6.14
N VAL A 20 -17.90 2.46 5.71
CA VAL A 20 -17.93 1.27 6.60
C VAL A 20 -16.83 1.37 7.66
N ARG A 21 -15.62 1.76 7.24
CA ARG A 21 -14.47 1.92 8.15
C ARG A 21 -14.67 3.06 9.12
N ARG A 22 -15.04 4.24 8.61
CA ARG A 22 -15.22 5.45 9.41
C ARG A 22 -16.27 5.30 10.50
N ARG A 23 -17.36 4.58 10.22
CA ARG A 23 -18.50 4.44 11.14
C ARG A 23 -18.54 3.11 11.91
N GLY A 24 -17.65 2.17 11.58
CA GLY A 24 -17.73 0.80 12.10
C GLY A 24 -18.92 -0.01 11.56
N GLY A 25 -19.62 0.51 10.55
CA GLY A 25 -20.77 -0.12 9.93
C GLY A 25 -21.70 0.87 9.25
N VAL A 26 -22.41 0.41 8.23
CA VAL A 26 -23.34 1.21 7.41
C VAL A 26 -24.62 0.45 7.11
N ARG A 27 -25.71 1.20 6.93
CA ARG A 27 -26.98 0.65 6.46
C ARG A 27 -27.20 0.95 4.98
N VAL A 28 -27.84 0.04 4.27
CA VAL A 28 -28.16 0.20 2.83
C VAL A 28 -28.92 1.50 2.59
N ASN A 29 -29.89 1.81 3.45
CA ASN A 29 -30.74 2.99 3.40
C ASN A 29 -29.96 4.31 3.54
N GLU A 30 -28.81 4.28 4.23
CA GLU A 30 -27.94 5.45 4.37
C GLU A 30 -27.08 5.64 3.13
N LEU A 31 -26.53 4.54 2.59
CA LEU A 31 -25.74 4.54 1.37
C LEU A 31 -26.57 4.98 0.16
N THR A 32 -27.83 4.55 0.04
CA THR A 32 -28.71 5.01 -1.05
C THR A 32 -28.91 6.53 -1.03
N ARG A 33 -29.14 7.11 0.16
CA ARG A 33 -29.26 8.57 0.32
C ARG A 33 -27.94 9.30 0.04
N LYS A 34 -26.82 8.77 0.52
CA LYS A 34 -25.49 9.40 0.38
C LYS A 34 -24.98 9.35 -1.06
N LEU A 35 -25.19 8.24 -1.75
CA LEU A 35 -24.65 7.98 -3.09
C LEU A 35 -25.67 8.31 -4.20
N GLY A 36 -26.94 8.54 -3.86
CA GLY A 36 -27.98 8.86 -4.83
C GLY A 36 -28.32 7.70 -5.78
N VAL A 37 -28.10 6.45 -5.35
CA VAL A 37 -28.34 5.23 -6.15
C VAL A 37 -29.42 4.33 -5.54
N SER A 38 -29.94 3.39 -6.33
CA SER A 38 -30.98 2.45 -5.88
C SER A 38 -30.49 1.47 -4.81
N ASP A 39 -31.43 0.96 -3.99
CA ASP A 39 -31.18 -0.09 -2.98
C ASP A 39 -30.52 -1.33 -3.61
N MET A 40 -31.00 -1.73 -4.80
CA MET A 40 -30.44 -2.86 -5.56
C MET A 40 -29.00 -2.60 -6.01
N THR A 41 -28.66 -1.38 -6.39
CA THR A 41 -27.28 -0.99 -6.75
C THR A 41 -26.36 -1.11 -5.54
N VAL A 42 -26.76 -0.56 -4.39
CA VAL A 42 -25.99 -0.65 -3.14
C VAL A 42 -25.80 -2.11 -2.72
N ARG A 43 -26.86 -2.92 -2.76
CA ARG A 43 -26.76 -4.36 -2.42
C ARG A 43 -25.77 -5.08 -3.33
N ARG A 44 -25.82 -4.83 -4.64
CA ARG A 44 -24.90 -5.44 -5.61
C ARG A 44 -23.43 -5.04 -5.35
N ASP A 45 -23.19 -3.79 -4.97
CA ASP A 45 -21.85 -3.33 -4.62
C ASP A 45 -21.38 -3.94 -3.30
N LEU A 46 -22.23 -3.99 -2.27
CA LEU A 46 -21.93 -4.70 -1.03
C LEU A 46 -21.66 -6.20 -1.27
N ASP A 47 -22.38 -6.85 -2.19
CA ASP A 47 -22.13 -8.25 -2.56
C ASP A 47 -20.80 -8.46 -3.30
N ALA A 48 -20.37 -7.49 -4.11
CA ALA A 48 -19.07 -7.52 -4.74
C ALA A 48 -17.95 -7.39 -3.70
N LEU A 49 -18.10 -6.41 -2.78
CA LEU A 49 -17.14 -6.14 -1.72
C LEU A 49 -17.07 -7.28 -0.68
N ALA A 50 -18.19 -7.87 -0.31
CA ALA A 50 -18.22 -9.04 0.58
C ALA A 50 -17.53 -10.25 -0.06
N ARG A 51 -17.72 -10.49 -1.36
CA ARG A 51 -17.02 -11.56 -2.09
C ARG A 51 -15.52 -11.33 -2.20
N GLN A 52 -15.08 -10.08 -2.17
CA GLN A 52 -13.67 -9.71 -2.11
C GLN A 52 -13.10 -9.81 -0.68
N GLY A 53 -13.93 -10.07 0.34
CA GLY A 53 -13.48 -10.19 1.73
C GLY A 53 -13.06 -8.87 2.37
N VAL A 54 -13.52 -7.72 1.85
CA VAL A 54 -13.16 -6.38 2.38
C VAL A 54 -14.19 -5.78 3.33
N LEU A 55 -15.37 -6.40 3.43
CA LEU A 55 -16.40 -6.11 4.43
C LEU A 55 -17.24 -7.36 4.71
N GLU A 56 -17.97 -7.37 5.82
CA GLU A 56 -18.97 -8.39 6.12
C GLU A 56 -20.39 -7.82 5.96
N LYS A 57 -21.25 -8.57 5.26
CA LYS A 57 -22.67 -8.21 5.17
C LYS A 57 -23.39 -8.58 6.46
N VAL A 58 -24.19 -7.66 6.94
CA VAL A 58 -25.14 -7.88 8.03
C VAL A 58 -26.56 -7.60 7.55
N HIS A 59 -27.56 -7.90 8.38
CA HIS A 59 -28.94 -7.64 8.01
C HIS A 59 -29.17 -6.14 7.74
N GLY A 60 -29.45 -5.79 6.49
CA GLY A 60 -29.74 -4.42 6.06
C GLY A 60 -28.52 -3.50 5.93
N GLY A 61 -27.29 -4.05 5.92
CA GLY A 61 -26.08 -3.24 5.91
C GLY A 61 -24.78 -4.02 5.72
N ALA A 62 -23.67 -3.37 6.05
CA ALA A 62 -22.35 -3.97 6.08
C ALA A 62 -21.53 -3.42 7.24
N VAL A 63 -20.66 -4.25 7.79
CA VAL A 63 -19.70 -3.92 8.85
C VAL A 63 -18.29 -4.20 8.33
N PRO A 64 -17.25 -3.54 8.89
CA PRO A 64 -15.88 -3.89 8.55
C PRO A 64 -15.62 -5.36 8.93
N VAL A 65 -14.79 -6.04 8.15
CA VAL A 65 -14.24 -7.32 8.60
C VAL A 65 -13.46 -7.03 9.87
N VAL A 66 -13.73 -7.76 10.95
CA VAL A 66 -12.83 -7.79 12.10
C VAL A 66 -11.58 -8.48 11.60
N GLU A 67 -10.58 -7.69 11.17
CA GLU A 67 -9.30 -8.24 10.71
C GLU A 67 -8.66 -8.99 11.88
N ALA A 68 -8.77 -10.32 11.86
CA ALA A 68 -7.89 -11.16 12.66
C ALA A 68 -6.45 -10.82 12.25
N SER A 69 -5.53 -10.79 13.21
CA SER A 69 -4.10 -10.50 12.95
C SER A 69 -3.43 -11.45 11.94
N THR A 70 -4.10 -12.57 11.62
CA THR A 70 -3.68 -13.59 10.66
C THR A 70 -4.39 -13.48 9.30
N HIS A 71 -5.38 -12.59 9.15
CA HIS A 71 -6.09 -12.44 7.89
C HIS A 71 -5.22 -11.71 6.87
N GLU A 72 -4.90 -12.40 5.77
CA GLU A 72 -4.12 -11.86 4.65
C GLU A 72 -5.05 -11.62 3.46
N PRO A 73 -5.66 -10.42 3.32
CA PRO A 73 -6.51 -10.15 2.17
C PRO A 73 -5.65 -10.07 0.91
N GLY A 74 -6.17 -10.65 -0.17
CA GLY A 74 -5.47 -10.70 -1.45
C GLY A 74 -5.28 -9.33 -2.10
N PHE A 75 -4.46 -9.28 -3.15
CA PHE A 75 -4.14 -8.02 -3.83
C PHE A 75 -5.38 -7.26 -4.31
N GLU A 76 -6.30 -7.94 -4.99
CA GLU A 76 -7.53 -7.32 -5.53
C GLU A 76 -8.49 -6.82 -4.45
N ALA A 77 -8.46 -7.44 -3.27
CA ALA A 77 -9.20 -6.96 -2.11
C ALA A 77 -8.60 -5.64 -1.62
N LYS A 78 -7.27 -5.55 -1.54
CA LYS A 78 -6.57 -4.34 -1.10
C LYS A 78 -6.52 -3.25 -2.16
N SER A 79 -6.64 -3.54 -3.45
CA SER A 79 -6.41 -2.55 -4.52
C SER A 79 -7.52 -1.50 -4.58
N GLY A 80 -8.77 -1.90 -4.32
CA GLY A 80 -9.94 -1.01 -4.33
C GLY A 80 -10.17 -0.18 -3.05
N LEU A 81 -9.33 -0.36 -2.02
CA LEU A 81 -9.42 0.40 -0.75
C LEU A 81 -8.55 1.65 -0.81
N GLU A 82 -8.97 2.80 -0.28
CA GLU A 82 -8.13 4.01 -0.15
C GLU A 82 -7.37 4.40 -1.45
N LEU A 83 -8.02 4.27 -2.62
CA LEU A 83 -7.34 4.42 -3.90
C LEU A 83 -6.66 5.79 -4.04
N THR A 84 -7.36 6.86 -3.68
CA THR A 84 -6.85 8.23 -3.73
C THR A 84 -5.67 8.44 -2.78
N ALA A 85 -5.77 7.94 -1.54
CA ALA A 85 -4.68 8.03 -0.58
C ALA A 85 -3.41 7.30 -1.09
N LYS A 86 -3.56 6.14 -1.72
CA LYS A 86 -2.42 5.41 -2.29
C LYS A 86 -1.77 6.14 -3.45
N GLU A 87 -2.56 6.78 -4.32
CA GLU A 87 -2.04 7.58 -5.42
C GLU A 87 -1.30 8.82 -4.90
N ASP A 88 -1.82 9.48 -3.87
CA ASP A 88 -1.18 10.64 -3.26
C ASP A 88 0.11 10.27 -2.53
N ILE A 89 0.10 9.20 -1.74
CA ILE A 89 1.29 8.62 -1.11
C ILE A 89 2.32 8.22 -2.16
N ALA A 90 1.90 7.55 -3.24
CA ALA A 90 2.76 7.14 -4.33
C ALA A 90 3.43 8.35 -5.01
N ARG A 91 2.67 9.42 -5.26
CA ARG A 91 3.19 10.65 -5.87
C ARG A 91 4.20 11.35 -4.96
N ALA A 92 3.93 11.41 -3.66
CA ALA A 92 4.87 11.98 -2.69
C ALA A 92 6.15 11.14 -2.59
N ALA A 93 6.01 9.81 -2.48
CA ALA A 93 7.13 8.88 -2.39
C ALA A 93 8.02 8.89 -3.65
N ALA A 94 7.44 9.05 -4.84
CA ALA A 94 8.19 9.12 -6.10
C ALA A 94 9.20 10.28 -6.14
N LYS A 95 8.92 11.39 -5.44
CA LYS A 95 9.84 12.55 -5.36
C LYS A 95 11.14 12.24 -4.63
N LEU A 96 11.18 11.16 -3.84
CA LEU A 96 12.37 10.73 -3.11
C LEU A 96 13.35 9.95 -3.99
N VAL A 97 12.94 9.57 -5.21
CA VAL A 97 13.76 8.76 -6.12
C VAL A 97 14.52 9.67 -7.07
N THR A 98 15.83 9.40 -7.19
CA THR A 98 16.70 10.05 -8.16
C THR A 98 16.90 9.16 -9.39
N PRO A 99 17.07 9.74 -10.59
CA PRO A 99 17.51 9.00 -11.77
C PRO A 99 18.76 8.16 -11.51
N GLY A 100 18.86 6.98 -12.13
CA GLY A 100 20.02 6.09 -11.98
C GLY A 100 20.07 5.28 -10.68
N ALA A 101 19.13 5.47 -9.75
CA ALA A 101 19.15 4.80 -8.46
C ALA A 101 18.80 3.31 -8.56
N ALA A 102 19.40 2.50 -7.67
CA ALA A 102 18.96 1.13 -7.41
C ALA A 102 17.90 1.14 -6.31
N ILE A 103 16.65 0.84 -6.64
CA ILE A 103 15.54 0.85 -5.70
C ILE A 103 14.95 -0.54 -5.51
N ALA A 104 14.45 -0.81 -4.31
CA ALA A 104 13.62 -1.97 -4.02
C ALA A 104 12.16 -1.57 -3.81
N LEU A 105 11.23 -2.30 -4.43
CA LEU A 105 9.79 -2.15 -4.25
C LEU A 105 9.23 -3.46 -3.69
N SER A 106 8.70 -3.43 -2.46
CA SER A 106 8.02 -4.60 -1.89
C SER A 106 6.69 -4.88 -2.59
N GLY A 107 6.12 -6.04 -2.31
CA GLY A 107 4.70 -6.29 -2.55
C GLY A 107 3.78 -5.35 -1.75
N GLY A 108 2.59 -5.13 -2.30
CA GLY A 108 1.61 -4.20 -1.75
C GLY A 108 0.90 -3.37 -2.81
N THR A 109 -0.28 -2.87 -2.48
CA THR A 109 -1.07 -2.05 -3.42
C THR A 109 -0.59 -0.61 -3.48
N THR A 110 -0.02 -0.07 -2.40
CA THR A 110 0.60 1.26 -2.38
C THR A 110 1.93 1.28 -3.15
N THR A 111 2.77 0.25 -3.01
CA THR A 111 4.01 0.12 -3.79
C THR A 111 3.73 -0.16 -5.27
N PHE A 112 2.63 -0.86 -5.58
CA PHE A 112 2.12 -0.97 -6.95
C PHE A 112 1.71 0.39 -7.54
N ALA A 113 0.99 1.24 -6.80
CA ALA A 113 0.67 2.59 -7.24
C ALA A 113 1.94 3.44 -7.45
N LEU A 114 2.94 3.30 -6.57
CA LEU A 114 4.24 3.93 -6.71
C LEU A 114 4.97 3.48 -7.98
N ALA A 115 4.93 2.20 -8.34
CA ALA A 115 5.56 1.69 -9.56
C ALA A 115 5.08 2.45 -10.81
N HIS A 116 3.80 2.83 -10.88
CA HIS A 116 3.27 3.66 -11.96
C HIS A 116 3.86 5.07 -11.99
N GLN A 117 4.10 5.70 -10.84
CA GLN A 117 4.71 7.03 -10.75
C GLN A 117 6.20 7.00 -11.12
N LEU A 118 6.85 5.84 -11.04
CA LEU A 118 8.28 5.68 -11.30
C LEU A 118 8.60 5.35 -12.77
N LEU A 119 7.59 5.18 -13.63
CA LEU A 119 7.79 4.86 -15.05
C LEU A 119 8.54 5.95 -15.81
N ASP A 120 8.44 7.20 -15.35
CA ASP A 120 9.06 8.36 -15.99
C ASP A 120 10.44 8.72 -15.40
N VAL A 121 10.90 7.97 -14.39
CA VAL A 121 12.23 8.17 -13.80
C VAL A 121 13.26 7.35 -14.59
N PRO A 122 14.24 8.00 -15.24
CA PRO A 122 15.15 7.31 -16.12
C PRO A 122 16.23 6.53 -15.36
N ASP A 123 16.72 5.48 -16.02
CA ASP A 123 17.89 4.68 -15.63
C ASP A 123 17.76 3.96 -14.28
N LEU A 124 16.54 3.70 -13.81
CA LEU A 124 16.33 2.97 -12.56
C LEU A 124 16.73 1.50 -12.67
N THR A 125 17.31 0.97 -11.59
CA THR A 125 17.34 -0.48 -11.35
C THR A 125 16.31 -0.81 -10.28
N VAL A 126 15.23 -1.48 -10.68
CA VAL A 126 14.10 -1.83 -9.82
C VAL A 126 14.20 -3.29 -9.42
N VAL A 127 14.40 -3.54 -8.14
CA VAL A 127 14.32 -4.88 -7.56
C VAL A 127 12.97 -5.02 -6.87
N THR A 128 12.22 -6.06 -7.21
CA THR A 128 10.90 -6.26 -6.60
C THR A 128 10.64 -7.73 -6.32
N ASN A 129 9.94 -8.00 -5.24
CA ASN A 129 9.36 -9.30 -4.99
C ASN A 129 7.88 -9.37 -5.43
N SER A 130 7.36 -8.39 -6.15
CA SER A 130 5.97 -8.39 -6.61
C SER A 130 5.87 -8.61 -8.11
N VAL A 131 5.11 -9.64 -8.49
CA VAL A 131 4.79 -9.89 -9.91
C VAL A 131 4.03 -8.70 -10.50
N ARG A 132 3.10 -8.11 -9.74
CA ARG A 132 2.29 -6.97 -10.18
C ARG A 132 3.15 -5.74 -10.45
N VAL A 133 4.11 -5.43 -9.58
CA VAL A 133 5.05 -4.32 -9.79
C VAL A 133 5.91 -4.58 -11.02
N ALA A 134 6.44 -5.79 -11.19
CA ALA A 134 7.24 -6.13 -12.37
C ALA A 134 6.44 -5.98 -13.68
N ASP A 135 5.16 -6.38 -13.67
CA ASP A 135 4.27 -6.25 -14.82
C ASP A 135 4.03 -4.78 -15.24
N VAL A 136 4.00 -3.83 -14.29
CA VAL A 136 3.86 -2.40 -14.60
C VAL A 136 4.98 -1.90 -15.50
N PHE A 137 6.23 -2.16 -15.11
CA PHE A 137 7.40 -1.77 -15.90
C PHE A 137 7.47 -2.51 -17.24
N HIS A 138 7.18 -3.82 -17.25
CA HIS A 138 7.18 -4.61 -18.47
C HIS A 138 6.11 -4.16 -19.48
N ALA A 139 4.90 -3.82 -19.01
CA ALA A 139 3.84 -3.29 -19.87
C ALA A 139 4.20 -1.92 -20.45
N ALA A 140 4.85 -1.04 -19.67
CA ALA A 140 5.31 0.26 -20.15
C ALA A 140 6.34 0.14 -21.27
N GLN A 141 7.29 -0.80 -21.16
CA GLN A 141 8.28 -1.07 -22.20
C GLN A 141 7.65 -1.58 -23.51
N ARG A 142 6.64 -2.46 -23.42
CA ARG A 142 5.95 -2.99 -24.62
C ARG A 142 5.15 -1.94 -25.39
N THR A 143 4.49 -1.03 -24.67
CA THR A 143 3.62 -0.01 -25.30
C THR A 143 4.41 1.09 -25.97
N SER A 144 5.64 1.33 -25.52
CA SER A 144 6.42 2.51 -25.88
C SER A 144 7.68 2.21 -26.67
N GLY A 145 8.02 0.93 -26.86
CA GLY A 145 9.26 0.49 -27.48
C GLY A 145 10.48 0.63 -26.56
N PRO A 146 11.68 0.25 -27.03
CA PRO A 146 12.92 0.43 -26.28
C PRO A 146 13.20 1.92 -26.08
N ARG A 147 12.92 2.44 -24.88
CA ARG A 147 13.28 3.81 -24.49
C ARG A 147 14.72 3.84 -23.99
N GLN A 148 15.48 4.86 -24.39
CA GLN A 148 16.67 5.23 -23.63
C GLN A 148 16.23 5.60 -22.21
N GLY A 149 16.92 5.08 -21.20
CA GLY A 149 16.54 5.28 -19.79
C GLY A 149 15.46 4.35 -19.24
N ALA A 150 15.08 3.28 -19.94
CA ALA A 150 14.13 2.31 -19.40
C ALA A 150 14.67 1.62 -18.13
N ALA A 151 13.81 1.44 -17.13
CA ALA A 151 14.18 0.76 -15.91
C ALA A 151 14.60 -0.70 -16.16
N THR A 152 15.71 -1.13 -15.57
CA THR A 152 16.08 -2.54 -15.45
C THR A 152 15.29 -3.14 -14.30
N VAL A 153 14.59 -4.26 -14.53
CA VAL A 153 13.73 -4.88 -13.52
C VAL A 153 14.28 -6.24 -13.12
N VAL A 154 14.52 -6.44 -11.82
CA VAL A 154 14.93 -7.71 -11.22
C VAL A 154 13.78 -8.22 -10.34
N LEU A 155 13.15 -9.32 -10.76
CA LEU A 155 12.15 -10.01 -9.97
C LEU A 155 12.83 -11.07 -9.11
N THR A 156 12.72 -10.97 -7.78
CA THR A 156 13.51 -11.80 -6.82
C THR A 156 13.21 -13.29 -6.88
N GLY A 157 12.12 -13.71 -7.53
CA GLY A 157 11.63 -15.09 -7.50
C GLY A 157 11.05 -15.47 -6.14
N GLY A 158 10.65 -16.74 -5.97
CA GLY A 158 10.07 -17.25 -4.73
C GLY A 158 8.69 -17.88 -4.90
N VAL A 159 8.02 -18.14 -3.77
CA VAL A 159 6.67 -18.70 -3.71
C VAL A 159 5.67 -17.55 -3.62
N ARG A 160 4.62 -17.59 -4.44
CA ARG A 160 3.59 -16.54 -4.48
C ARG A 160 2.63 -16.65 -3.30
N THR A 161 2.46 -15.55 -2.57
CA THR A 161 1.50 -15.40 -1.47
C THR A 161 0.12 -14.94 -1.99
N PRO A 162 -0.94 -15.02 -1.17
CA PRO A 162 -2.25 -14.42 -1.49
C PRO A 162 -2.19 -12.92 -1.85
N SER A 163 -1.22 -12.17 -1.31
CA SER A 163 -1.00 -10.75 -1.63
C SER A 163 -0.31 -10.49 -2.98
N ASP A 164 -0.02 -11.54 -3.77
CA ASP A 164 0.77 -11.49 -5.02
C ASP A 164 2.25 -11.08 -4.82
N SER A 165 2.77 -11.31 -3.62
CA SER A 165 4.20 -11.18 -3.29
C SER A 165 4.91 -12.52 -3.44
N LEU A 166 6.17 -12.50 -3.85
CA LEU A 166 7.04 -13.66 -3.91
C LEU A 166 7.92 -13.69 -2.64
N VAL A 167 7.93 -14.82 -1.96
CA VAL A 167 8.58 -14.97 -0.65
C VAL A 167 9.33 -16.30 -0.53
N GLY A 168 10.03 -16.43 0.59
CA GLY A 168 10.71 -17.66 0.99
C GLY A 168 12.14 -17.75 0.49
N PRO A 169 12.83 -18.89 0.70
CA PRO A 169 14.29 -18.96 0.64
C PRO A 169 14.92 -18.48 -0.66
N VAL A 170 14.25 -18.70 -1.80
CA VAL A 170 14.73 -18.22 -3.11
C VAL A 170 14.71 -16.68 -3.17
N ALA A 171 13.60 -16.06 -2.75
CA ALA A 171 13.47 -14.61 -2.68
C ALA A 171 14.49 -14.03 -1.69
N ASP A 172 14.57 -14.64 -0.50
CA ASP A 172 15.41 -14.19 0.60
C ASP A 172 16.90 -14.21 0.22
N GLN A 173 17.35 -15.27 -0.47
CA GLN A 173 18.72 -15.39 -0.98
C GLN A 173 19.01 -14.37 -2.07
N ALA A 174 18.08 -14.17 -3.00
CA ALA A 174 18.23 -13.16 -4.05
C ALA A 174 18.37 -11.75 -3.44
N ILE A 175 17.51 -11.40 -2.47
CA ILE A 175 17.53 -10.10 -1.79
C ILE A 175 18.82 -9.92 -0.97
N ALA A 176 19.29 -10.95 -0.28
CA ALA A 176 20.52 -10.88 0.53
C ALA A 176 21.79 -10.68 -0.30
N ALA A 177 21.77 -11.01 -1.60
CA ALA A 177 22.90 -10.81 -2.51
C ALA A 177 22.94 -9.41 -3.15
N LEU A 178 21.94 -8.56 -2.88
CA LEU A 178 21.76 -7.28 -3.53
C LEU A 178 21.81 -6.14 -2.50
N HIS A 179 22.16 -4.94 -2.97
CA HIS A 179 22.14 -3.71 -2.19
C HIS A 179 21.32 -2.67 -2.93
N PHE A 180 20.48 -1.92 -2.22
CA PHE A 180 19.61 -0.91 -2.81
C PHE A 180 19.81 0.44 -2.09
N ASP A 181 19.76 1.53 -2.85
CA ASP A 181 19.84 2.89 -2.32
C ASP A 181 18.58 3.23 -1.50
N LEU A 182 17.40 2.88 -2.02
CA LEU A 182 16.11 3.09 -1.38
C LEU A 182 15.24 1.84 -1.45
N LEU A 183 14.61 1.49 -0.33
CA LEU A 183 13.51 0.53 -0.27
C LEU A 183 12.20 1.27 -0.05
N PHE A 184 11.19 1.00 -0.88
CA PHE A 184 9.80 1.35 -0.60
C PHE A 184 9.03 0.11 -0.15
N LEU A 185 8.52 0.17 1.08
CA LEU A 185 7.93 -0.96 1.78
C LEU A 185 6.48 -0.65 2.15
N GLY A 186 5.56 -1.47 1.66
CA GLY A 186 4.18 -1.53 2.15
C GLY A 186 4.09 -2.36 3.43
N VAL A 187 3.11 -2.06 4.27
CA VAL A 187 2.93 -2.73 5.58
C VAL A 187 1.47 -3.06 5.84
N HIS A 188 1.22 -4.07 6.68
CA HIS A 188 -0.13 -4.34 7.18
C HIS A 188 -0.43 -3.49 8.42
N GLY A 189 0.54 -3.34 9.31
CA GLY A 189 0.38 -2.57 10.54
C GLY A 189 1.66 -1.90 11.00
N ILE A 190 1.47 -0.73 11.61
CA ILE A 190 2.49 0.10 12.26
C ILE A 190 2.03 0.35 13.69
N SER A 191 2.89 0.05 14.67
CA SER A 191 2.67 0.41 16.07
C SER A 191 4.00 0.73 16.74
N VAL A 192 3.96 1.45 17.86
CA VAL A 192 5.16 1.80 18.64
C VAL A 192 5.82 0.53 19.19
N GLU A 193 5.01 -0.35 19.78
CA GLU A 193 5.49 -1.53 20.48
C GLU A 193 5.89 -2.67 19.53
N ALA A 194 5.10 -2.94 18.49
CA ALA A 194 5.34 -4.05 17.57
C ALA A 194 6.10 -3.65 16.30
N GLY A 195 6.32 -2.35 16.06
CA GLY A 195 6.95 -1.84 14.85
C GLY A 195 6.12 -2.13 13.59
N LEU A 196 6.81 -2.54 12.52
CA LEU A 196 6.21 -2.96 11.26
C LEU A 196 5.85 -4.44 11.29
N SER A 197 4.62 -4.77 10.87
CA SER A 197 4.09 -6.12 10.93
C SER A 197 3.27 -6.53 9.69
N THR A 198 3.17 -7.85 9.48
CA THR A 198 2.35 -8.51 8.44
C THR A 198 1.67 -9.76 9.00
N PRO A 199 0.49 -10.17 8.50
CA PRO A 199 -0.16 -11.44 8.86
C PRO A 199 0.62 -12.68 8.39
N ASN A 200 1.54 -12.55 7.42
CA ASN A 200 2.21 -13.70 6.79
C ASN A 200 3.67 -13.84 7.26
N LEU A 201 4.02 -15.00 7.83
CA LEU A 201 5.36 -15.26 8.36
C LEU A 201 6.47 -15.22 7.30
N ALA A 202 6.17 -15.70 6.09
CA ALA A 202 7.13 -15.71 4.98
C ALA A 202 7.33 -14.30 4.42
N GLU A 203 6.26 -13.50 4.31
CA GLU A 203 6.40 -12.08 3.98
C GLU A 203 7.18 -11.33 5.04
N ALA A 204 6.99 -11.64 6.32
CA ALA A 204 7.73 -11.01 7.40
C ALA A 204 9.23 -11.30 7.24
N GLU A 205 9.63 -12.54 6.96
CA GLU A 205 11.04 -12.87 6.73
C GLU A 205 11.62 -12.20 5.48
N THR A 206 10.91 -12.25 4.35
CA THR A 206 11.36 -11.58 3.13
C THR A 206 11.46 -10.05 3.31
N ASN A 207 10.55 -9.43 4.05
CA ASN A 207 10.61 -8.02 4.39
C ASN A 207 11.77 -7.69 5.34
N ARG A 208 12.13 -8.58 6.29
CA ARG A 208 13.36 -8.41 7.11
C ARG A 208 14.58 -8.32 6.21
N ARG A 209 14.68 -9.19 5.19
CA ARG A 209 15.80 -9.19 4.24
C ARG A 209 15.83 -7.90 3.42
N LEU A 210 14.69 -7.42 2.93
CA LEU A 210 14.61 -6.14 2.23
C LEU A 210 15.12 -4.99 3.11
N VAL A 211 14.66 -4.91 4.36
CA VAL A 211 15.08 -3.87 5.32
C VAL A 211 16.56 -3.96 5.68
N GLN A 212 17.16 -5.16 5.65
CA GLN A 212 18.59 -5.35 5.91
C GLN A 212 19.48 -4.95 4.72
N SER A 213 19.02 -5.18 3.48
CA SER A 213 19.77 -4.89 2.25
C SER A 213 19.68 -3.42 1.79
N ALA A 214 18.78 -2.63 2.36
CA ALA A 214 18.53 -1.25 1.95
C ALA A 214 19.38 -0.24 2.73
N ARG A 215 19.93 0.75 2.02
CA ARG A 215 20.63 1.89 2.64
C ARG A 215 19.64 2.86 3.32
N ARG A 216 18.49 3.11 2.68
CA ARG A 216 17.39 3.91 3.23
C ARG A 216 16.07 3.15 3.12
N VAL A 217 15.31 3.12 4.20
CA VAL A 217 14.00 2.46 4.28
C VAL A 217 12.89 3.51 4.31
N VAL A 218 12.07 3.49 3.26
CA VAL A 218 10.88 4.32 3.11
C VAL A 218 9.64 3.43 3.26
N VAL A 219 8.83 3.68 4.28
CA VAL A 219 7.54 3.03 4.44
C VAL A 219 6.47 3.85 3.75
N VAL A 220 5.66 3.21 2.91
CA VAL A 220 4.51 3.83 2.23
C VAL A 220 3.22 3.20 2.74
N ALA A 221 2.48 3.93 3.57
CA ALA A 221 1.31 3.41 4.26
C ALA A 221 0.24 4.47 4.50
N ASP A 222 -1.02 4.14 4.24
CA ASP A 222 -2.15 4.98 4.63
C ASP A 222 -2.32 5.00 6.16
N HIS A 223 -3.03 6.01 6.65
CA HIS A 223 -3.28 6.22 8.08
C HIS A 223 -3.98 5.03 8.75
N THR A 224 -4.72 4.20 7.98
CA THR A 224 -5.44 3.03 8.52
C THR A 224 -4.50 1.92 9.01
N LYS A 225 -3.22 1.97 8.64
CA LYS A 225 -2.19 1.03 9.12
C LYS A 225 -1.64 1.39 10.49
N TRP A 226 -1.87 2.63 10.96
CA TRP A 226 -1.42 3.06 12.28
C TRP A 226 -2.25 2.40 13.40
N GLY A 227 -1.58 1.95 14.46
CA GLY A 227 -2.18 1.21 15.59
C GLY A 227 -2.60 -0.22 15.25
N LYS A 228 -2.24 -0.73 14.07
CA LYS A 228 -2.52 -2.11 13.65
C LYS A 228 -1.30 -3.00 13.88
N VAL A 229 -1.57 -4.26 14.23
CA VAL A 229 -0.54 -5.27 14.45
C VAL A 229 -0.92 -6.56 13.73
N GLY A 230 -0.11 -6.96 12.77
CA GLY A 230 -0.19 -8.26 12.12
C GLY A 230 0.48 -9.35 12.95
N LEU A 231 0.31 -10.61 12.53
CA LEU A 231 0.85 -11.79 13.22
C LEU A 231 2.36 -11.73 13.52
N SER A 232 3.16 -11.16 12.61
CA SER A 232 4.62 -11.16 12.74
C SER A 232 5.22 -9.79 12.44
N SER A 233 6.00 -9.30 13.40
CA SER A 233 6.84 -8.12 13.25
C SER A 233 8.11 -8.45 12.45
N PHE A 234 8.55 -7.49 11.63
CA PHE A 234 9.75 -7.62 10.81
C PHE A 234 10.72 -6.44 10.90
N ALA A 235 10.31 -5.30 11.46
CA ALA A 235 11.23 -4.19 11.73
C ALA A 235 10.70 -3.32 12.86
N SER A 236 11.59 -2.74 13.68
CA SER A 236 11.24 -1.67 14.61
C SER A 236 11.06 -0.34 13.87
N LEU A 237 10.43 0.64 14.51
CA LEU A 237 10.28 1.99 13.94
C LEU A 237 11.64 2.67 13.69
N GLU A 238 12.63 2.42 14.54
CA GLU A 238 13.99 2.97 14.40
C GLU A 238 14.71 2.57 13.10
N ARG A 239 14.26 1.49 12.44
CA ARG A 239 14.79 1.03 11.15
C ARG A 239 14.22 1.80 9.96
N ILE A 240 13.24 2.69 10.19
CA ILE A 240 12.55 3.44 9.14
C ILE A 240 13.18 4.84 9.06
N ASP A 241 13.72 5.18 7.89
CA ASP A 241 14.25 6.51 7.65
C ASP A 241 13.15 7.50 7.28
N THR A 242 12.09 7.05 6.61
CA THR A 242 11.00 7.92 6.18
C THR A 242 9.67 7.17 6.17
N LEU A 243 8.63 7.74 6.78
CA LEU A 243 7.25 7.32 6.60
C LEU A 243 6.54 8.29 5.65
N VAL A 244 5.98 7.78 4.56
CA VAL A 244 5.10 8.53 3.66
C VAL A 244 3.67 8.05 3.89
N THR A 245 2.80 8.96 4.29
CA THR A 245 1.40 8.68 4.65
C THR A 245 0.45 9.75 4.10
N ASP A 246 -0.85 9.56 4.26
CA ASP A 246 -1.88 10.53 3.86
C ASP A 246 -2.29 11.45 5.01
N ALA A 247 -3.02 12.52 4.68
CA ALA A 247 -3.45 13.53 5.65
C ALA A 247 -4.37 13.00 6.77
N GLY A 248 -4.91 11.78 6.63
CA GLY A 248 -5.74 11.13 7.65
C GLY A 248 -5.01 10.65 8.90
N LEU A 249 -3.67 10.74 8.96
CA LEU A 249 -2.92 10.38 10.17
C LEU A 249 -3.23 11.37 11.31
N PRO A 250 -3.77 10.90 12.46
CA PRO A 250 -4.14 11.78 13.57
C PRO A 250 -2.94 12.56 14.15
N ASP A 251 -3.15 13.78 14.65
CA ASP A 251 -2.08 14.64 15.19
C ASP A 251 -1.28 13.97 16.32
N GLU A 252 -1.96 13.21 17.18
CA GLU A 252 -1.31 12.42 18.23
C GLU A 252 -0.36 11.38 17.63
N ALA A 253 -0.79 10.68 16.58
CA ALA A 253 0.04 9.72 15.87
C ALA A 253 1.21 10.41 15.14
N ARG A 254 1.00 11.59 14.55
CA ARG A 254 2.07 12.41 13.94
C ARG A 254 3.13 12.78 14.96
N GLY A 255 2.74 13.19 16.18
CA GLY A 255 3.66 13.48 17.28
C GLY A 255 4.51 12.27 17.66
N VAL A 256 3.88 11.11 17.86
CA VAL A 256 4.59 9.85 18.16
C VAL A 256 5.53 9.45 17.02
N VAL A 257 5.10 9.60 15.78
CA VAL A 257 5.95 9.34 14.60
C VAL A 257 7.17 10.24 14.61
N ALA A 258 7.02 11.54 14.87
CA ALA A 258 8.12 12.50 14.88
C ALA A 258 9.16 12.20 15.99
N GLU A 259 8.74 11.56 17.09
CA GLU A 259 9.65 11.13 18.16
C GLU A 259 10.47 9.89 17.78
N HIS A 260 9.93 9.00 16.94
CA HIS A 260 10.54 7.69 16.64
C HIS A 260 11.16 7.60 15.24
N LEU A 261 10.72 8.42 14.29
CA LEU A 261 11.15 8.40 12.89
C LEU A 261 11.94 9.65 12.55
N ARG A 262 12.93 9.48 11.67
CA ARG A 262 13.75 10.60 11.19
C ARG A 262 12.98 11.58 10.33
N ARG A 263 12.00 11.09 9.55
CA ARG A 263 11.24 11.90 8.61
C ARG A 263 9.82 11.36 8.43
N LEU A 264 8.86 12.27 8.49
CA LEU A 264 7.47 12.06 8.12
C LEU A 264 7.14 12.92 6.90
N VAL A 265 6.57 12.30 5.86
CA VAL A 265 6.04 13.00 4.68
C VAL A 265 4.54 12.74 4.63
N VAL A 266 3.75 13.81 4.70
CA VAL A 266 2.29 13.73 4.57
C VAL A 266 1.90 14.16 3.17
N ALA A 267 1.27 13.26 2.42
CA ALA A 267 0.88 13.50 1.05
C ALA A 267 -0.16 14.65 0.99
N GLY A 268 0.11 15.62 0.11
CA GLY A 268 -0.73 16.81 -0.06
C GLY A 268 -0.33 18.00 0.82
N GLU A 269 0.57 17.80 1.79
CA GLU A 269 1.16 18.89 2.58
C GLU A 269 2.52 19.30 1.95
N PRO A 270 2.92 20.59 2.00
CA PRO A 270 4.26 20.99 1.61
C PRO A 270 5.29 20.28 2.50
N GLU A 271 6.42 19.86 1.92
CA GLU A 271 7.51 19.32 2.73
C GLU A 271 8.05 20.46 3.59
N ASP A 272 8.01 20.28 4.92
CA ASP A 272 8.86 21.07 5.78
C ASP A 272 10.31 20.70 5.42
N ASP A 273 11.04 21.65 4.85
CA ASP A 273 12.49 21.58 4.62
C ASP A 273 13.19 21.49 5.98
N ALA A 274 13.14 20.31 6.61
CA ALA A 274 13.90 19.96 7.79
C ALA A 274 15.12 19.13 7.36
N ASP A 275 16.20 19.86 7.13
CA ASP A 275 17.63 19.47 7.12
C ASP A 275 18.13 18.48 6.06
N ILE A 276 18.88 19.05 5.09
CA ILE A 276 19.96 18.42 4.31
C ILE A 276 21.17 18.20 5.22
#